data_AF-A0A9D7SFB4-F1
#
_entry.id   AF-A0A9D7SFB4-F1
#
_cell.length_a   1.000
_cell.length_b   1.000
_cell.length_c   1.000
_cell.angle_alpha   90.00
_cell.angle_beta   90.00
_cell.angle_gamma   90.00
#
_symmetry.space_group_name_H-M   'P 1'
#
loop_
_entity.id
_entity.type
_entity.pdbx_description
1 polymer ?
#
loop_
_entity_poly.entity_id
_entity_poly.type
_entity_poly.pdbx_seq_one_letter_code
_entity_poly.pdbx_strand_id
1 'polypeptide(L)'
;MPAGWLPMGHPASLKPFVAAATEVQQRRDTPGPLALVGQWDDQVTRMVERSLSILQDPGGTRKLPVFWWTADRLVRRDLLAALRIGLGAVIYFGHGRPYGWAGYHGLHSRHLGHAQGRPSGAVLSLTCHTASRRKVGTSFAESLVLAGIAAAALGAVAATQTIDNWWWGASLCEELNLQRSTTLGELLLRACPPRSLAVEAYRILGDPLAALRGTCQAQQEGVRVWAPSAQDSPVPPGYEEALASMAST
;
A
#
# COMPACT_ATOMS: atom_id res chain seq x y z
N MET A 1 -19.25 9.79 -8.72
CA MET A 1 -18.87 10.25 -7.37
C MET A 1 -18.12 9.13 -6.66
N PRO A 2 -16.91 9.37 -6.12
CA PRO A 2 -16.22 8.38 -5.31
C PRO A 2 -17.02 8.03 -4.06
N ALA A 3 -17.21 6.74 -3.79
CA ALA A 3 -17.94 6.26 -2.63
C ALA A 3 -17.13 5.17 -1.92
N GLY A 4 -16.94 5.32 -0.62
CA GLY A 4 -16.28 4.34 0.24
C GLY A 4 -17.28 3.59 1.09
N TRP A 5 -17.01 2.32 1.35
CA TRP A 5 -17.77 1.49 2.28
C TRP A 5 -17.00 1.30 3.58
N LEU A 6 -17.66 1.53 4.73
CA LEU A 6 -17.10 1.22 6.02
C LEU A 6 -17.97 0.18 6.73
N PRO A 7 -17.44 -1.02 7.02
CA PRO A 7 -18.20 -2.04 7.72
C PRO A 7 -18.35 -1.72 9.21
N MET A 8 -19.57 -1.43 9.66
CA MET A 8 -19.86 -1.29 11.09
C MET A 8 -20.10 -2.66 11.72
N GLY A 9 -19.01 -3.35 12.10
CA GLY A 9 -19.08 -4.66 12.77
C GLY A 9 -19.00 -4.57 14.30
N HIS A 10 -18.09 -3.75 14.83
CA HIS A 10 -17.88 -3.58 16.27
C HIS A 10 -17.46 -2.14 16.59
N PRO A 11 -18.10 -1.44 17.55
CA PRO A 11 -17.77 -0.04 17.86
C PRO A 11 -16.29 0.20 18.19
N ALA A 12 -15.63 -0.77 18.84
CA ALA A 12 -14.20 -0.67 19.16
C ALA A 12 -13.29 -0.59 17.91
N SER A 13 -13.73 -1.11 16.76
CA SER A 13 -12.99 -1.04 15.49
C SER A 13 -13.20 0.28 14.75
N LEU A 14 -14.17 1.10 15.17
CA LEU A 14 -14.41 2.41 14.55
C LEU A 14 -13.39 3.45 15.01
N LYS A 15 -12.96 3.39 16.27
CA LYS A 15 -12.03 4.38 16.84
C LYS A 15 -10.67 4.42 16.11
N PRO A 16 -10.00 3.29 15.81
CA PRO A 16 -8.76 3.31 15.04
C PRO A 16 -8.96 3.87 13.63
N PHE A 17 -10.06 3.52 12.96
CA PHE A 17 -10.39 4.07 11.65
C PHE A 17 -10.56 5.60 11.70
N VAL A 18 -11.40 6.11 12.61
CA VAL A 18 -11.66 7.55 12.72
C VAL A 18 -10.37 8.31 13.02
N ALA A 19 -9.53 7.79 13.92
CA ALA A 19 -8.22 8.37 14.19
C ALA A 19 -7.34 8.40 12.94
N ALA A 20 -7.28 7.30 12.19
CA ALA A 20 -6.49 7.20 10.98
C ALA A 20 -6.97 8.16 9.87
N ALA A 21 -8.28 8.18 9.62
CA ALA A 21 -8.89 9.08 8.64
C ALA A 21 -8.70 10.56 9.01
N THR A 22 -8.89 10.91 10.29
CA THR A 22 -8.68 12.28 10.78
C THR A 22 -7.22 12.70 10.59
N GLU A 23 -6.27 11.86 10.95
CA GLU A 23 -4.85 12.17 10.79
C GLU A 23 -4.49 12.37 9.32
N VAL A 24 -4.96 11.49 8.41
CA VAL A 24 -4.70 11.60 6.97
C VAL A 24 -5.32 12.86 6.38
N GLN A 25 -6.55 13.20 6.75
CA GLN A 25 -7.23 14.40 6.26
C GLN A 25 -6.54 15.71 6.69
N GLN A 26 -5.85 15.70 7.82
CA GLN A 26 -5.13 16.88 8.32
C GLN A 26 -3.77 17.09 7.65
N ARG A 27 -3.28 16.15 6.83
CA ARG A 27 -1.97 16.27 6.17
C ARG A 27 -1.98 17.42 5.16
N ARG A 28 -1.07 18.37 5.36
CA ARG A 28 -0.78 19.48 4.44
C ARG A 28 0.52 19.28 3.66
N ASP A 29 1.21 18.17 3.92
CA ASP A 29 2.55 17.85 3.43
C ASP A 29 2.59 17.54 1.93
N THR A 30 3.78 17.18 1.42
CA THR A 30 4.00 16.86 0.01
C THR A 30 3.26 15.58 -0.42
N PRO A 31 2.92 15.45 -1.72
CA PRO A 31 2.51 14.17 -2.29
C PRO A 31 3.53 13.06 -1.99
N GLY A 32 3.03 11.84 -1.72
CA GLY A 32 3.89 10.72 -1.33
C GLY A 32 4.52 10.90 0.07
N PRO A 33 5.48 10.04 0.47
CA PRO A 33 6.07 8.96 -0.31
C PRO A 33 5.08 7.82 -0.64
N LEU A 34 5.42 7.05 -1.66
CA LEU A 34 4.68 5.86 -2.08
C LEU A 34 5.49 4.58 -1.85
N ALA A 35 4.81 3.45 -1.69
CA ALA A 35 5.45 2.14 -1.75
C ALA A 35 4.79 1.24 -2.81
N LEU A 36 5.63 0.64 -3.65
CA LEU A 36 5.27 -0.48 -4.51
C LEU A 36 5.61 -1.76 -3.75
N VAL A 37 4.58 -2.53 -3.44
CA VAL A 37 4.65 -3.78 -2.69
C VAL A 37 4.14 -4.91 -3.57
N GLY A 38 4.63 -6.13 -3.36
CA GLY A 38 4.23 -7.22 -4.22
C GLY A 38 4.71 -8.58 -3.75
N GLN A 39 4.06 -9.62 -4.28
CA GLN A 39 4.52 -10.99 -4.11
C GLN A 39 5.87 -11.22 -4.80
N TRP A 40 6.68 -12.12 -4.25
CA TRP A 40 7.85 -12.65 -4.96
C TRP A 40 7.38 -13.57 -6.09
N ASP A 41 7.29 -13.01 -7.29
CA ASP A 41 6.87 -13.65 -8.53
C ASP A 41 7.42 -12.83 -9.71
N ASP A 42 8.00 -13.48 -10.72
CA ASP A 42 8.67 -12.79 -11.83
C ASP A 42 7.75 -11.84 -12.60
N GLN A 43 6.47 -12.19 -12.74
CA GLN A 43 5.52 -11.32 -13.43
C GLN A 43 5.22 -10.07 -12.60
N VAL A 44 5.10 -10.24 -11.27
CA VAL A 44 4.92 -9.13 -10.32
C VAL A 44 6.16 -8.23 -10.29
N THR A 45 7.36 -8.80 -10.27
CA THR A 45 8.62 -8.03 -10.29
C THR A 45 8.68 -7.12 -11.53
N ARG A 46 8.41 -7.66 -12.72
CA ARG A 46 8.37 -6.87 -13.97
C ARG A 46 7.33 -5.74 -13.93
N MET A 47 6.18 -6.01 -13.31
CA MET A 47 5.13 -5.00 -13.15
C MET A 47 5.56 -3.88 -12.21
N VAL A 48 6.24 -4.21 -11.12
CA VAL A 48 6.81 -3.23 -10.17
C VAL A 48 7.90 -2.40 -10.84
N GLU A 49 8.82 -3.02 -11.59
CA GLU A 49 9.87 -2.33 -12.34
C GLU A 49 9.28 -1.34 -13.34
N ARG A 50 8.27 -1.76 -14.11
CA ARG A 50 7.57 -0.87 -15.04
C ARG A 50 6.90 0.30 -14.32
N SER A 51 6.22 0.02 -13.21
CA SER A 51 5.56 1.03 -12.39
C SER A 51 6.57 2.03 -11.82
N LEU A 52 7.73 1.54 -11.38
CA LEU A 52 8.83 2.35 -10.89
C LEU A 52 9.39 3.26 -12.00
N SER A 53 9.59 2.72 -13.20
CA SER A 53 10.04 3.51 -14.35
C SER A 53 9.07 4.65 -14.69
N ILE A 54 7.76 4.41 -14.62
CA ILE A 54 6.73 5.46 -14.84
C ILE A 54 6.83 6.54 -13.76
N LEU A 55 6.97 6.14 -12.49
CA LEU A 55 7.04 7.07 -11.35
C LEU A 55 8.36 7.83 -11.25
N GLN A 56 9.41 7.33 -11.91
CA GLN A 56 10.73 7.96 -11.96
C GLN A 56 10.96 8.77 -13.25
N ASP A 57 9.99 8.75 -14.18
CA ASP A 57 10.07 9.50 -15.43
C ASP A 57 10.15 11.01 -15.13
N PRO A 58 11.20 11.71 -15.62
CA PRO A 58 11.36 13.16 -15.45
C PRO A 58 10.24 14.01 -16.05
N GLY A 59 9.30 13.45 -16.81
CA GLY A 59 8.09 14.13 -17.28
C GLY A 59 7.12 14.60 -16.18
N GLY A 60 7.32 14.18 -14.93
CA GLY A 60 6.55 14.63 -13.76
C GLY A 60 6.92 16.05 -13.26
N THR A 61 6.00 16.70 -12.55
CA THR A 61 6.22 18.06 -12.01
C THR A 61 7.23 18.12 -10.86
N ARG A 62 7.37 17.02 -10.10
CA ARG A 62 8.32 16.90 -8.99
C ARG A 62 8.65 15.42 -8.74
N LYS A 63 9.90 15.11 -8.40
CA LYS A 63 10.30 13.74 -8.04
C LYS A 63 9.53 13.25 -6.81
N LEU A 64 8.70 12.23 -7.01
CA LEU A 64 7.96 11.56 -5.95
C LEU A 64 8.86 10.50 -5.30
N PRO A 65 9.03 10.47 -3.96
CA PRO A 65 9.77 9.39 -3.34
C PRO A 65 8.96 8.10 -3.43
N VAL A 66 9.55 7.06 -4.02
CA VAL A 66 8.93 5.75 -4.23
C VAL A 66 9.84 4.67 -3.69
N PHE A 67 9.27 3.79 -2.88
CA PHE A 67 9.95 2.64 -2.31
C PHE A 67 9.55 1.34 -2.99
N TRP A 68 10.52 0.48 -3.26
CA TRP A 68 10.31 -0.87 -3.79
C TRP A 68 10.49 -1.88 -2.65
N TRP A 69 9.38 -2.40 -2.15
CA TRP A 69 9.34 -3.30 -0.99
C TRP A 69 8.60 -4.60 -1.29
N THR A 70 8.97 -5.29 -2.37
CA THR A 70 8.40 -6.61 -2.70
C THR A 70 8.86 -7.69 -1.72
N ALA A 71 8.17 -8.84 -1.73
CA ALA A 71 8.39 -9.90 -0.74
C ALA A 71 9.73 -10.66 -0.87
N ASP A 72 10.47 -10.48 -1.97
CA ASP A 72 11.87 -10.88 -2.10
C ASP A 72 12.83 -9.98 -1.33
N ARG A 73 12.41 -8.76 -1.00
CA ARG A 73 13.23 -7.74 -0.32
C ARG A 73 12.86 -7.52 1.13
N LEU A 74 11.58 -7.69 1.46
CA LEU A 74 11.05 -7.34 2.78
C LEU A 74 10.27 -8.51 3.36
N VAL A 75 10.51 -8.81 4.63
CA VAL A 75 9.71 -9.80 5.37
C VAL A 75 8.44 -9.17 5.95
N ARG A 76 7.47 -10.02 6.32
CA ARG A 76 6.16 -9.60 6.82
C ARG A 76 6.20 -8.60 7.98
N ARG A 77 7.07 -8.86 8.97
CA ARG A 77 7.20 -8.00 10.15
C ARG A 77 7.59 -6.58 9.75
N ASP A 78 8.58 -6.49 8.87
CA ASP A 78 9.16 -5.20 8.47
C ASP A 78 8.22 -4.47 7.52
N LEU A 79 7.47 -5.19 6.68
CA LEU A 79 6.35 -4.60 5.92
C LEU A 79 5.29 -3.99 6.84
N LEU A 80 4.88 -4.68 7.90
CA LEU A 80 3.86 -4.17 8.82
C LEU A 80 4.31 -2.88 9.52
N ALA A 81 5.60 -2.78 9.88
CA ALA A 81 6.19 -1.54 10.37
C ALA A 81 6.22 -0.47 9.27
N ALA A 82 6.65 -0.83 8.06
CA ALA A 82 6.78 0.08 6.92
C ALA A 82 5.43 0.67 6.46
N LEU A 83 4.34 -0.10 6.51
CA LEU A 83 2.98 0.39 6.22
C LEU A 83 2.51 1.48 7.21
N ARG A 84 3.16 1.58 8.36
CA ARG A 84 2.80 2.48 9.46
C ARG A 84 3.78 3.64 9.65
N ILE A 85 4.57 3.97 8.65
CA ILE A 85 5.44 5.18 8.69
C ILE A 85 4.71 6.45 8.22
N GLY A 86 3.43 6.33 7.81
CA GLY A 86 2.65 7.45 7.32
C GLY A 86 2.82 7.74 5.82
N LEU A 87 2.87 6.70 4.98
CA LEU A 87 2.93 6.85 3.52
C LEU A 87 1.69 7.57 2.94
N GLY A 88 1.84 8.15 1.76
CA GLY A 88 0.71 8.70 0.99
C GLY A 88 -0.14 7.59 0.37
N ALA A 89 0.49 6.65 -0.32
CA ALA A 89 -0.18 5.44 -0.79
C ALA A 89 0.74 4.23 -0.90
N VAL A 90 0.13 3.06 -0.93
CA VAL A 90 0.77 1.76 -1.10
C VAL A 90 0.04 1.03 -2.21
N ILE A 91 0.76 0.48 -3.20
CA ILE A 91 0.17 -0.30 -4.29
C ILE A 91 0.70 -1.72 -4.23
N TYR A 92 -0.21 -2.68 -4.03
CA TYR A 92 0.10 -4.10 -3.99
C TYR A 92 -0.23 -4.81 -5.28
N PHE A 93 0.75 -5.58 -5.76
CA PHE A 93 0.66 -6.45 -6.92
C PHE A 93 0.90 -7.93 -6.55
N GLY A 94 0.12 -8.84 -7.11
CA GLY A 94 0.28 -10.27 -6.88
C GLY A 94 -1.04 -10.97 -6.59
N HIS A 95 -1.03 -11.95 -5.68
CA HIS A 95 -2.22 -12.74 -5.36
C HIS A 95 -2.89 -12.32 -4.05
N GLY A 96 -4.21 -12.14 -4.12
CA GLY A 96 -5.06 -11.81 -3.00
C GLY A 96 -5.98 -12.97 -2.62
N ARG A 97 -6.40 -12.93 -1.35
CA ARG A 97 -7.40 -13.80 -0.74
C ARG A 97 -8.30 -12.93 0.14
N PRO A 98 -9.52 -13.40 0.46
CA PRO A 98 -10.41 -12.72 1.41
C PRO A 98 -9.75 -12.30 2.72
N TYR A 99 -8.75 -13.05 3.19
CA TYR A 99 -8.06 -12.83 4.47
C TYR A 99 -6.68 -12.17 4.34
N GLY A 100 -6.13 -11.93 3.13
CA GLY A 100 -4.74 -11.50 3.02
C GLY A 100 -4.14 -11.39 1.63
N TRP A 101 -2.85 -11.03 1.62
CA TRP A 101 -1.95 -11.10 0.46
C TRP A 101 -1.11 -12.37 0.54
N ALA A 102 -0.86 -13.02 -0.60
CA ALA A 102 -0.01 -14.21 -0.66
C ALA A 102 1.48 -13.87 -0.45
N GLY A 103 1.90 -12.65 -0.81
CA GLY A 103 3.25 -12.16 -0.55
C GLY A 103 3.59 -12.12 0.94
N TYR A 104 4.87 -11.92 1.25
CA TYR A 104 5.37 -11.77 2.62
C TYR A 104 5.08 -12.99 3.51
N HIS A 105 5.31 -14.19 2.98
CA HIS A 105 4.99 -15.47 3.65
C HIS A 105 3.53 -15.54 4.11
N GLY A 106 2.59 -15.03 3.30
CA GLY A 106 1.19 -14.91 3.65
C GLY A 106 0.93 -13.83 4.70
N LEU A 107 0.76 -12.58 4.26
CA LEU A 107 0.24 -11.52 5.12
C LEU A 107 -1.28 -11.67 5.28
N HIS A 108 -1.75 -11.86 6.51
CA HIS A 108 -3.16 -12.09 6.85
C HIS A 108 -3.67 -10.98 7.76
N SER A 109 -4.99 -10.77 7.80
CA SER A 109 -5.65 -9.80 8.69
C SER A 109 -5.25 -9.95 10.17
N ARG A 110 -5.07 -11.18 10.66
CA ARG A 110 -4.60 -11.46 12.04
C ARG A 110 -3.21 -10.91 12.36
N HIS A 111 -2.38 -10.63 11.35
CA HIS A 111 -1.04 -10.08 11.55
C HIS A 111 -1.07 -8.54 11.71
N LEU A 112 -2.17 -7.88 11.36
CA LEU A 112 -2.27 -6.42 11.38
C LEU A 112 -2.17 -5.82 12.79
N GLY A 113 -2.46 -6.61 13.84
CA GLY A 113 -2.30 -6.18 15.24
C GLY A 113 -0.85 -5.86 15.65
N HIS A 114 0.14 -6.28 14.86
CA HIS A 114 1.56 -5.95 15.11
C HIS A 114 1.99 -4.62 14.49
N ALA A 115 1.15 -3.98 13.68
CA ALA A 115 1.50 -2.76 12.97
C ALA A 115 1.28 -1.54 13.89
N GLN A 116 2.35 -0.78 14.16
CA GLN A 116 2.34 0.38 15.06
C GLN A 116 2.86 1.63 14.34
N GLY A 117 2.32 2.81 14.65
CA GLY A 117 2.77 4.08 14.06
C GLY A 117 1.64 4.92 13.44
N ARG A 118 1.91 5.49 12.27
CA ARG A 118 1.05 6.43 11.52
C ARG A 118 0.41 5.77 10.30
N PRO A 119 -0.88 5.99 10.01
CA PRO A 119 -1.60 5.32 8.93
C PRO A 119 -1.05 5.69 7.55
N SER A 120 -1.11 4.78 6.60
CA SER A 120 -0.99 5.14 5.18
C SER A 120 -2.24 5.92 4.73
N GLY A 121 -2.13 6.79 3.73
CA GLY A 121 -3.29 7.45 3.13
C GLY A 121 -4.23 6.42 2.50
N ALA A 122 -3.72 5.69 1.51
CA ALA A 122 -4.46 4.60 0.87
C ALA A 122 -3.61 3.35 0.65
N VAL A 123 -4.24 2.17 0.74
CA VAL A 123 -3.63 0.89 0.32
C VAL A 123 -4.44 0.29 -0.82
N LEU A 124 -3.83 0.20 -2.00
CA LEU A 124 -4.46 -0.28 -3.22
C LEU A 124 -4.02 -1.72 -3.50
N SER A 125 -4.92 -2.68 -3.29
CA SER A 125 -4.67 -4.08 -3.62
C SER A 125 -5.16 -4.39 -5.03
N LEU A 126 -4.28 -4.33 -6.04
CA LEU A 126 -4.60 -4.69 -7.42
C LEU A 126 -4.53 -6.20 -7.62
N THR A 127 -5.47 -6.89 -6.98
CA THR A 127 -5.54 -8.34 -6.94
C THR A 127 -6.94 -8.84 -6.54
N CYS A 128 -7.16 -10.14 -6.72
CA CYS A 128 -8.43 -10.80 -6.47
C CYS A 128 -8.84 -10.79 -4.98
N HIS A 129 -10.14 -10.68 -4.73
CA HIS A 129 -10.82 -11.05 -3.49
C HIS A 129 -10.43 -10.34 -2.17
N THR A 130 -9.54 -9.35 -2.14
CA THR A 130 -9.15 -8.68 -0.87
C THR A 130 -10.28 -7.88 -0.22
N ALA A 131 -11.31 -7.48 -0.98
CA ALA A 131 -12.55 -6.89 -0.47
C ALA A 131 -13.69 -7.93 -0.32
N SER A 132 -13.43 -9.20 -0.60
CA SER A 132 -14.44 -10.27 -0.49
C SER A 132 -14.59 -10.73 0.96
N ARG A 133 -15.83 -10.84 1.44
CA ARG A 133 -16.15 -11.51 2.70
C ARG A 133 -16.41 -13.02 2.55
N ARG A 134 -16.07 -13.61 1.40
CA ARG A 134 -16.31 -15.03 1.17
C ARG A 134 -15.51 -15.86 2.18
N LYS A 135 -16.22 -16.66 3.00
CA LYS A 135 -15.65 -17.53 4.04
C LYS A 135 -14.87 -16.78 5.14
N VAL A 136 -15.07 -15.47 5.28
CA VAL A 136 -14.47 -14.64 6.33
C VAL A 136 -15.52 -13.65 6.85
N GLY A 137 -15.43 -13.23 8.11
CA GLY A 137 -16.36 -12.22 8.65
C GLY A 137 -16.06 -10.81 8.11
N THR A 138 -14.79 -10.43 8.16
CA THR A 138 -14.26 -9.14 7.69
C THR A 138 -13.22 -9.41 6.62
N SER A 139 -13.30 -8.72 5.48
CA SER A 139 -12.33 -8.88 4.40
C SER A 139 -10.96 -8.28 4.79
N PHE A 140 -9.92 -8.60 4.02
CA PHE A 140 -8.60 -8.04 4.25
C PHE A 140 -8.56 -6.52 4.08
N ALA A 141 -9.14 -5.99 3.01
CA ALA A 141 -9.23 -4.55 2.75
C ALA A 141 -9.99 -3.81 3.87
N GLU A 142 -11.08 -4.41 4.36
CA GLU A 142 -11.80 -3.91 5.52
C GLU A 142 -10.94 -3.93 6.79
N SER A 143 -10.17 -5.00 7.01
CA SER A 143 -9.28 -5.14 8.17
C SER A 143 -8.18 -4.09 8.19
N LEU A 144 -7.63 -3.71 7.04
CA LEU A 144 -6.62 -2.65 6.94
C LEU A 144 -7.15 -1.31 7.47
N VAL A 145 -8.37 -0.96 7.08
CA VAL A 145 -9.02 0.30 7.47
C VAL A 145 -9.45 0.26 8.93
N LEU A 146 -10.10 -0.82 9.37
CA LEU A 146 -10.58 -0.99 10.75
C LEU A 146 -9.45 -1.09 11.77
N ALA A 147 -8.28 -1.61 11.39
CA ALA A 147 -7.09 -1.62 12.24
C ALA A 147 -6.34 -0.27 12.23
N GLY A 148 -6.82 0.73 11.49
CA GLY A 148 -6.17 2.04 11.36
C GLY A 148 -4.84 1.98 10.60
N ILE A 149 -4.59 0.94 9.80
CA ILE A 149 -3.37 0.84 8.97
C ILE A 149 -3.40 1.88 7.86
N ALA A 150 -4.59 2.13 7.31
CA ALA A 150 -4.81 3.14 6.30
C ALA A 150 -6.15 3.84 6.50
N ALA A 151 -6.26 5.08 6.03
CA ALA A 151 -7.54 5.79 5.98
C ALA A 151 -8.48 5.18 4.93
N ALA A 152 -7.90 4.65 3.84
CA ALA A 152 -8.65 3.98 2.80
C ALA A 152 -7.93 2.73 2.27
N ALA A 153 -8.71 1.80 1.74
CA ALA A 153 -8.20 0.67 0.99
C ALA A 153 -9.00 0.44 -0.29
N LEU A 154 -8.34 0.02 -1.36
CA LEU A 154 -8.98 -0.50 -2.57
C LEU A 154 -8.77 -2.01 -2.62
N GLY A 155 -9.83 -2.76 -2.90
CA GLY A 155 -9.72 -4.20 -3.10
C GLY A 155 -10.87 -4.76 -3.95
N ALA A 156 -10.65 -5.95 -4.53
CA ALA A 156 -11.66 -6.62 -5.35
C ALA A 156 -12.54 -7.56 -4.53
N VAL A 157 -13.84 -7.61 -4.83
CA VAL A 157 -14.79 -8.57 -4.22
C VAL A 157 -14.81 -9.92 -4.94
N ALA A 158 -14.33 -9.94 -6.19
CA ALA A 158 -14.31 -11.10 -7.08
C ALA A 158 -12.89 -11.33 -7.67
N ALA A 159 -12.78 -12.30 -8.57
CA ALA A 159 -11.58 -12.50 -9.36
C ALA A 159 -11.40 -11.35 -10.36
N THR A 160 -10.16 -10.95 -10.59
CA THR A 160 -9.76 -9.87 -11.51
C THR A 160 -8.79 -10.42 -12.54
N GLN A 161 -8.75 -9.84 -13.73
CA GLN A 161 -7.77 -10.26 -14.74
C GLN A 161 -6.42 -9.60 -14.49
N THR A 162 -5.34 -10.38 -14.59
CA THR A 162 -3.97 -9.88 -14.40
C THR A 162 -3.67 -8.71 -15.34
N ILE A 163 -4.06 -8.82 -16.61
CA ILE A 163 -3.79 -7.76 -17.60
C ILE A 163 -4.52 -6.45 -17.30
N ASP A 164 -5.75 -6.52 -16.77
CA ASP A 164 -6.52 -5.34 -16.36
C ASP A 164 -5.84 -4.66 -15.17
N ASN A 165 -5.35 -5.44 -14.20
CA ASN A 165 -4.61 -4.92 -13.05
C ASN A 165 -3.29 -4.27 -13.48
N TRP A 166 -2.62 -4.79 -14.51
CA TRP A 166 -1.39 -4.24 -15.10
C TRP A 166 -1.62 -2.91 -15.75
N TRP A 167 -2.63 -2.84 -16.61
CA TRP A 167 -2.98 -1.61 -17.27
C TRP A 167 -3.39 -0.54 -16.24
N TRP A 168 -4.24 -0.91 -15.27
CA TRP A 168 -4.68 0.04 -14.26
C TRP A 168 -3.55 0.48 -13.32
N GLY A 169 -2.66 -0.43 -12.94
CA GLY A 169 -1.45 -0.10 -12.17
C GLY A 169 -0.57 0.93 -12.86
N ALA A 170 -0.36 0.79 -14.18
CA ALA A 170 0.37 1.76 -14.98
C ALA A 170 -0.32 3.14 -14.98
N SER A 171 -1.63 3.19 -15.27
CA SER A 171 -2.38 4.45 -15.27
C SER A 171 -2.43 5.14 -13.91
N LEU A 172 -2.49 4.36 -12.81
CA LEU A 172 -2.38 4.90 -11.45
C LEU A 172 -1.01 5.54 -11.23
N CYS A 173 0.06 4.89 -11.67
CA CYS A 173 1.41 5.41 -11.58
C CYS A 173 1.61 6.69 -12.41
N GLU A 174 1.04 6.75 -13.61
CA GLU A 174 1.05 7.95 -14.46
C GLU A 174 0.35 9.13 -13.76
N GLU A 175 -0.86 8.93 -13.23
CA GLU A 175 -1.59 9.99 -12.51
C GLU A 175 -0.90 10.43 -11.21
N LEU A 176 -0.25 9.50 -10.51
CA LEU A 176 0.56 9.80 -9.33
C LEU A 176 1.82 10.59 -9.70
N ASN A 177 2.51 10.25 -10.79
CA ASN A 177 3.69 10.98 -11.26
C ASN A 177 3.33 12.42 -11.67
N LEU A 178 2.18 12.60 -12.31
CA LEU A 178 1.67 13.92 -12.69
C LEU A 178 1.13 14.73 -11.51
N GLN A 179 0.95 14.11 -10.34
CA GLN A 179 0.50 14.73 -9.09
C GLN A 179 -0.80 15.53 -9.23
N ARG A 180 -1.68 15.10 -10.14
CA ARG A 180 -2.97 15.76 -10.43
C ARG A 180 -4.09 15.34 -9.47
N SER A 181 -3.90 14.22 -8.80
CA SER A 181 -4.87 13.63 -7.88
C SER A 181 -4.43 13.87 -6.45
N THR A 182 -5.31 14.45 -5.64
CA THR A 182 -5.02 14.75 -4.23
C THR A 182 -5.64 13.71 -3.30
N THR A 183 -6.70 13.04 -3.75
CA THR A 183 -7.43 12.02 -3.00
C THR A 183 -7.46 10.69 -3.75
N LEU A 184 -7.72 9.60 -3.01
CA LEU A 184 -7.92 8.27 -3.60
C LEU A 184 -9.02 8.28 -4.66
N GLY A 185 -10.17 8.89 -4.38
CA GLY A 185 -11.30 8.94 -5.30
C GLY A 185 -10.96 9.64 -6.62
N GLU A 186 -10.25 10.77 -6.57
CA GLU A 186 -9.76 11.47 -7.76
C GLU A 186 -8.78 10.62 -8.57
N LEU A 187 -7.84 9.96 -7.89
CA LEU A 187 -6.86 9.09 -8.51
C LEU A 187 -7.54 7.97 -9.30
N LEU A 188 -8.51 7.28 -8.69
CA LEU A 188 -9.21 6.16 -9.32
C LEU A 188 -10.07 6.60 -10.51
N LEU A 189 -10.68 7.79 -10.44
CA LEU A 189 -11.47 8.33 -11.54
C LEU A 189 -10.60 8.74 -12.73
N ARG A 190 -9.45 9.38 -12.48
CA ARG A 190 -8.52 9.81 -13.55
C ARG A 190 -7.78 8.65 -14.17
N ALA A 191 -7.35 7.68 -13.36
CA ALA A 191 -6.67 6.48 -13.82
C ALA A 191 -7.62 5.36 -14.28
N CYS A 192 -8.93 5.63 -14.39
CA CYS A 192 -9.92 4.60 -14.67
C CYS A 192 -9.64 3.93 -16.03
N PRO A 193 -9.58 2.59 -16.10
CA PRO A 193 -9.45 1.89 -17.35
C PRO A 193 -10.66 2.09 -18.28
N PRO A 194 -10.42 2.09 -19.60
CA PRO A 194 -11.48 2.28 -20.60
C PRO A 194 -12.50 1.14 -20.56
N ARG A 195 -12.08 -0.05 -20.10
CA ARG A 195 -12.94 -1.21 -19.93
C ARG A 195 -13.61 -1.17 -18.56
N SER A 196 -14.92 -0.94 -18.52
CA SER A 196 -15.71 -0.91 -17.27
C SER A 196 -15.61 -2.21 -16.44
N LEU A 197 -15.49 -3.36 -17.09
CA LEU A 197 -15.34 -4.65 -16.41
C LEU A 197 -14.06 -4.74 -15.56
N ALA A 198 -13.01 -3.97 -15.89
CA ALA A 198 -11.76 -3.96 -15.12
C ALA A 198 -11.93 -3.34 -13.72
N VAL A 199 -12.92 -2.46 -13.53
CA VAL A 199 -13.19 -1.76 -12.26
C VAL A 199 -14.40 -2.31 -11.50
N GLU A 200 -15.29 -3.04 -12.17
CA GLU A 200 -16.57 -3.49 -11.60
C GLU A 200 -16.41 -4.29 -10.30
N ALA A 201 -15.35 -5.08 -10.19
CA ALA A 201 -15.08 -5.90 -9.02
C ALA A 201 -14.49 -5.11 -7.84
N TYR A 202 -14.02 -3.88 -8.05
CA TYR A 202 -13.28 -3.12 -7.05
C TYR A 202 -14.17 -2.25 -6.18
N ARG A 203 -13.82 -2.14 -4.91
CA ARG A 203 -14.50 -1.30 -3.92
C ARG A 203 -13.48 -0.47 -3.18
N ILE A 204 -13.86 0.77 -2.87
CA ILE A 204 -13.16 1.59 -1.89
C ILE A 204 -13.72 1.26 -0.52
N LEU A 205 -12.85 0.98 0.43
CA LEU A 205 -13.14 0.76 1.83
C LEU A 205 -12.59 1.93 2.63
N GLY A 206 -13.34 2.42 3.61
CA GLY A 206 -12.95 3.60 4.40
C GLY A 206 -13.23 4.92 3.69
N ASP A 207 -12.32 5.87 3.81
CA ASP A 207 -12.50 7.25 3.35
C ASP A 207 -12.14 7.43 1.86
N PRO A 208 -13.11 7.60 0.94
CA PRO A 208 -12.80 7.80 -0.48
C PRO A 208 -12.07 9.12 -0.77
N LEU A 209 -12.06 10.05 0.18
CA LEU A 209 -11.36 11.33 0.10
C LEU A 209 -10.01 11.30 0.80
N ALA A 210 -9.52 10.13 1.22
CA ALA A 210 -8.23 9.98 1.87
C ALA A 210 -7.13 10.65 1.03
N ALA A 211 -6.42 11.59 1.67
CA ALA A 211 -5.34 12.33 1.04
C ALA A 211 -4.17 11.40 0.69
N LEU A 212 -3.61 11.56 -0.52
CA LEU A 212 -2.44 10.80 -0.99
C LEU A 212 -1.10 11.44 -0.58
N ARG A 213 -1.14 12.23 0.49
CA ARG A 213 0.00 12.91 1.09
C ARG A 213 0.52 12.05 2.24
N GLY A 214 1.81 11.80 2.24
CA GLY A 214 2.49 11.16 3.36
C GLY A 214 2.91 12.18 4.39
N THR A 215 3.47 11.70 5.49
CA THR A 215 4.01 12.56 6.55
C THR A 215 5.42 13.02 6.16
N CYS A 216 5.87 14.14 6.72
CA CYS A 216 7.25 14.61 6.52
C CYS A 216 8.31 13.58 6.93
N GLN A 217 8.03 12.74 7.93
CA GLN A 217 8.94 11.68 8.42
C GLN A 217 8.92 10.42 7.57
N ALA A 218 7.81 10.14 6.86
CA ALA A 218 7.64 8.91 6.10
C ALA A 218 8.76 8.70 5.06
N GLN A 219 9.26 9.77 4.43
CA GLN A 219 10.35 9.65 3.47
C GLN A 219 11.66 9.23 4.16
N GLN A 220 11.97 9.82 5.32
CA GLN A 220 13.19 9.53 6.07
C GLN A 220 13.14 8.11 6.66
N GLU A 221 12.01 7.72 7.23
CA GLU A 221 11.79 6.39 7.78
C GLU A 221 11.78 5.32 6.69
N GLY A 222 11.19 5.61 5.53
CA GLY A 222 11.14 4.66 4.43
C GLY A 222 12.51 4.30 3.85
N VAL A 223 13.46 5.25 3.85
CA VAL A 223 14.86 4.96 3.47
C VAL A 223 15.55 4.03 4.48
N ARG A 224 15.11 4.03 5.75
CA ARG A 224 15.64 3.15 6.80
C ARG A 224 15.03 1.74 6.79
N VAL A 225 13.97 1.52 6.01
CA VAL A 225 13.39 0.18 5.82
C VAL A 225 14.39 -0.64 5.02
N TRP A 226 15.00 -1.63 5.68
CA TRP A 226 15.95 -2.53 5.04
C TRP A 226 15.24 -3.46 4.05
N ALA A 227 15.38 -3.15 2.76
CA ALA A 227 14.78 -3.88 1.66
C ALA A 227 15.84 -4.16 0.57
N PRO A 228 16.87 -4.97 0.87
CA PRO A 228 17.96 -5.24 -0.05
C PRO A 228 17.45 -5.92 -1.32
N SER A 229 18.04 -5.55 -2.46
CA SER A 229 17.95 -6.33 -3.69
C SER A 229 18.84 -7.57 -3.61
N ALA A 230 18.66 -8.52 -4.54
CA ALA A 230 19.51 -9.71 -4.63
C ALA A 230 21.00 -9.41 -4.85
N GLN A 231 21.35 -8.18 -5.26
CA GLN A 231 22.73 -7.75 -5.48
C GLN A 231 23.31 -7.02 -4.26
N ASP A 232 22.48 -6.67 -3.28
CA ASP A 232 22.92 -5.99 -2.06
C ASP A 232 23.46 -7.01 -1.04
N SER A 233 24.34 -6.54 -0.15
CA SER A 233 24.80 -7.36 0.98
C SER A 233 23.59 -7.88 1.77
N PRO A 234 23.57 -9.17 2.19
CA PRO A 234 22.49 -9.68 3.03
C PRO A 234 22.48 -9.09 4.45
N VAL A 235 23.57 -8.40 4.82
CA VAL A 235 23.78 -7.82 6.14
C VAL A 235 23.20 -6.40 6.18
N PRO A 236 22.27 -6.11 7.12
CA PRO A 236 21.75 -4.75 7.30
C PRO A 236 22.87 -3.74 7.61
N PRO A 237 22.77 -2.49 7.13
CA PRO A 237 23.70 -1.43 7.47
C PRO A 237 23.78 -1.25 8.99
N GLY A 238 25.01 -1.19 9.52
CA GLY A 238 25.28 -1.07 10.95
C GLY A 238 25.13 -2.36 11.77
N TYR A 239 24.83 -3.51 11.14
CA TYR A 239 24.80 -4.80 11.85
C TYR A 239 26.19 -5.20 12.37
N GLU A 240 27.25 -4.97 11.59
CA GLU A 240 28.62 -5.26 12.01
C GLU A 240 29.06 -4.36 13.18
N GLU A 241 28.67 -3.08 13.15
CA GLU A 241 28.92 -2.10 14.22
C GLU A 241 28.17 -2.49 15.50
N ALA A 242 26.92 -2.94 15.37
CA ALA A 242 26.14 -3.47 16.49
C ALA A 242 26.76 -4.72 17.09
N LEU A 243 27.20 -5.69 16.26
CA LEU A 243 27.92 -6.88 16.72
C LEU A 243 29.23 -6.51 17.43
N ALA A 244 30.00 -5.57 16.88
CA ALA A 244 31.23 -5.08 17.49
C ALA A 244 30.97 -4.42 18.86
N SER A 245 29.88 -3.66 18.98
CA SER A 245 29.48 -3.04 20.26
C SER A 245 29.09 -4.06 21.33
N MET A 246 28.45 -5.17 20.92
CA MET A 246 28.08 -6.27 21.83
C MET A 246 29.26 -7.14 22.23
N ALA A 247 30.28 -7.26 21.38
CA ALA A 247 31.52 -7.98 21.70
C ALA A 247 32.46 -7.20 22.65
N SER A 248 32.17 -5.90 22.86
CA SER A 248 32.94 -5.00 23.72
C SER A 248 32.38 -4.86 25.14
N THR A 249 31.28 -5.57 25.44
CA THR A 249 30.59 -5.64 26.75
C THR A 249 30.68 -7.03 27.35
#